data_AF-A0AAI9C5N8-F1
#
_entry.id   AF-A0AAI9C5N8-F1
#
_cell.length_a   1.000
_cell.length_b   1.000
_cell.length_c   1.000
_cell.angle_alpha   90.00
_cell.angle_beta   90.00
_cell.angle_gamma   90.00
#
_symmetry.space_group_name_H-M   'P 1'
#
loop_
_entity.id
_entity.type
_entity.pdbx_description
1 polymer ?
#
loop_
_entity_poly.entity_id
_entity_poly.type
_entity_poly.pdbx_seq_one_letter_code
_entity_poly.pdbx_strand_id
1 'polypeptide(L)'
;MSPRLRLPALRHRDGHHARVTYEELFFDLVYVFAVTQLSHHLLHHLDLAGVLQTLVLWFAVWLGWQYACWVSNWFDPQAPRIRGLLFATMLLALLMSSSIPEAFDDRAWMFAGAYATMQVGRTAFVLLEVGRNHPLAPNFRRMLAWVSVSACFWLAGAAAEGPLRLALWAMAVACEYISPMFGFAFPGMGRSHTRDWTIEGGHLAERCQLFVIVALGETLLATGGVLSEVEHWSGEVVSAVLATFAGTIAMWWLYFGISSHDATEAISHAEDPGRMGANFHYVHALLIAGIIATAVGNDLVMDHPGAA
;
A
#
# COMPACT_ATOMS: atom_id res chain seq x y z
N MET A 1 -26.38 -29.50 -6.61
CA MET A 1 -26.28 -28.02 -6.55
C MET A 1 -26.23 -27.62 -5.09
N SER A 2 -25.02 -27.37 -4.56
CA SER A 2 -24.85 -26.81 -3.22
C SER A 2 -25.43 -25.39 -3.19
N PRO A 3 -26.19 -25.01 -2.15
CA PRO A 3 -26.69 -23.65 -2.03
C PRO A 3 -25.47 -22.74 -1.94
N ARG A 4 -25.29 -21.86 -2.93
CA ARG A 4 -24.28 -20.80 -2.86
C ARG A 4 -24.62 -19.99 -1.62
N LEU A 5 -23.85 -20.16 -0.54
CA LEU A 5 -23.88 -19.31 0.64
C LEU A 5 -23.56 -17.89 0.16
N ARG A 6 -24.61 -17.13 -0.22
CA ARG A 6 -24.50 -15.74 -0.63
C ARG A 6 -24.19 -14.94 0.62
N LEU A 7 -22.90 -14.68 0.86
CA LEU A 7 -22.49 -13.62 1.77
C LEU A 7 -22.92 -12.29 1.13
N PRO A 8 -23.86 -11.53 1.73
CA PRO A 8 -24.36 -10.28 1.13
C PRO A 8 -23.26 -9.23 0.94
N ALA A 9 -22.16 -9.35 1.67
CA ALA A 9 -21.02 -8.45 1.62
C ALA A 9 -20.00 -8.79 0.52
N LEU A 10 -20.11 -9.94 -0.17
CA LEU A 10 -19.22 -10.23 -1.29
C LEU A 10 -19.62 -9.39 -2.50
N ARG A 11 -18.63 -8.87 -3.22
CA ARG A 11 -18.87 -8.11 -4.44
C ARG A 11 -19.53 -9.01 -5.51
N HIS A 12 -20.53 -8.48 -6.19
CA HIS A 12 -21.18 -9.20 -7.28
C HIS A 12 -20.27 -9.21 -8.52
N ARG A 13 -20.08 -10.37 -9.14
CA ARG A 13 -19.25 -10.56 -10.33
C ARG A 13 -20.15 -11.00 -11.47
N ASP A 14 -20.74 -10.04 -12.18
CA ASP A 14 -21.64 -10.26 -13.31
C ASP A 14 -20.93 -10.18 -14.68
N GLY A 15 -19.61 -9.99 -14.68
CA GLY A 15 -18.81 -9.85 -15.90
C GLY A 15 -18.72 -8.41 -16.41
N HIS A 16 -19.37 -7.45 -15.74
CA HIS A 16 -19.09 -6.03 -15.93
C HIS A 16 -17.92 -5.61 -15.03
N HIS A 17 -17.12 -4.66 -15.51
CA HIS A 17 -15.99 -4.10 -14.77
C HIS A 17 -16.49 -3.46 -13.47
N ALA A 18 -16.15 -4.04 -12.32
CA ALA A 18 -16.38 -3.44 -11.02
C ALA A 18 -15.53 -2.17 -10.95
N ARG A 19 -16.20 -1.03 -10.85
CA ARG A 19 -15.54 0.27 -10.74
C ARG A 19 -15.05 0.49 -9.32
N VAL A 20 -13.96 1.22 -9.20
CA VAL A 20 -13.48 1.72 -7.91
C VAL A 20 -14.51 2.66 -7.28
N THR A 21 -14.80 2.43 -6.00
CA THR A 21 -15.79 3.18 -5.23
C THR A 21 -15.21 4.47 -4.63
N TYR A 22 -16.07 5.39 -4.18
CA TYR A 22 -15.60 6.62 -3.53
C TYR A 22 -14.91 6.35 -2.19
N GLU A 23 -15.34 5.31 -1.48
CA GLU A 23 -14.73 4.89 -0.22
C GLU A 23 -13.31 4.37 -0.43
N GLU A 24 -13.10 3.67 -1.54
CA GLU A 24 -11.80 3.20 -1.99
C GLU A 24 -10.88 4.38 -2.38
N LEU A 25 -11.37 5.35 -3.14
CA LEU A 25 -10.59 6.57 -3.44
C LEU A 25 -10.24 7.35 -2.17
N PHE A 26 -11.16 7.46 -1.22
CA PHE A 26 -10.89 8.14 0.04
C PHE A 26 -9.84 7.39 0.88
N PHE A 27 -9.82 6.06 0.81
CA PHE A 27 -8.75 5.26 1.41
C PHE A 27 -7.37 5.61 0.83
N ASP A 28 -7.30 5.78 -0.49
CA ASP A 28 -6.04 6.09 -1.18
C ASP A 28 -5.50 7.45 -0.78
N LEU A 29 -6.38 8.43 -0.54
CA LEU A 29 -5.98 9.75 -0.02
C LEU A 29 -5.35 9.67 1.37
N VAL A 30 -5.77 8.74 2.22
CA VAL A 30 -5.09 8.54 3.52
C VAL A 30 -3.72 7.88 3.34
N TYR A 31 -3.60 6.99 2.34
CA TYR A 31 -2.34 6.32 2.06
C TYR A 31 -1.34 7.19 1.29
N VAL A 32 -1.78 8.18 0.51
CA VAL A 32 -0.84 9.13 -0.09
C VAL A 32 -0.17 9.99 0.97
N PHE A 33 -0.88 10.33 2.05
CA PHE A 33 -0.24 10.95 3.20
C PHE A 33 0.89 10.07 3.77
N ALA A 34 0.73 8.74 3.79
CA ALA A 34 1.82 7.84 4.18
C ALA A 34 3.03 7.96 3.24
N VAL A 35 2.78 8.05 1.93
CA VAL A 35 3.81 8.27 0.89
C VAL A 35 4.54 9.58 1.13
N THR A 36 3.82 10.67 1.40
CA THR A 36 4.39 11.97 1.78
C THR A 36 5.33 11.84 2.98
N GLN A 37 4.87 11.19 4.05
CA GLN A 37 5.67 11.03 5.26
C GLN A 37 6.92 10.19 5.04
N LEU A 38 6.87 9.20 4.13
CA LEU A 38 8.05 8.41 3.74
C LEU A 38 9.06 9.24 2.94
N SER A 39 8.58 10.07 2.01
CA SER A 39 9.46 11.00 1.27
C SER A 39 10.18 11.95 2.23
N HIS A 40 9.46 12.58 3.16
CA HIS A 40 10.05 13.46 4.17
C HIS A 40 11.03 12.72 5.09
N HIS A 41 10.67 11.51 5.55
CA HIS A 41 11.56 10.70 6.38
C HIS A 41 12.87 10.39 5.64
N LEU A 42 12.81 10.04 4.36
CA LEU A 42 13.98 9.77 3.53
C LEU A 42 14.81 11.04 3.29
N LEU A 43 14.16 12.18 3.02
CA LEU A 43 14.81 13.47 2.79
C LEU A 43 15.66 13.91 4.00
N HIS A 44 15.20 13.65 5.22
CA HIS A 44 15.94 13.96 6.44
C HIS A 44 17.00 12.92 6.84
N HIS A 45 17.00 11.73 6.23
CA HIS A 45 17.90 10.62 6.57
C HIS A 45 18.53 10.01 5.31
N LEU A 46 19.33 10.80 4.59
CA LEU A 46 20.00 10.41 3.34
C LEU A 46 21.25 9.53 3.55
N ASP A 47 21.36 8.84 4.69
CA ASP A 47 22.39 7.84 4.93
C ASP A 47 21.87 6.41 4.69
N LEU A 48 22.76 5.42 4.73
CA LEU A 48 22.40 4.03 4.49
C LEU A 48 21.37 3.51 5.50
N ALA A 49 21.44 3.94 6.76
CA ALA A 49 20.51 3.49 7.80
C ALA A 49 19.11 4.06 7.54
N GLY A 50 19.01 5.36 7.24
CA GLY A 50 17.77 6.03 6.87
C GLY A 50 17.10 5.46 5.62
N VAL A 51 17.90 5.09 4.60
CA VAL A 51 17.39 4.39 3.42
C VAL A 51 16.80 3.03 3.79
N LEU A 52 17.52 2.21 4.58
CA LEU A 52 17.04 0.88 4.99
C LEU A 52 15.79 0.97 5.88
N GLN A 53 15.76 1.94 6.80
CA GLN A 53 14.61 2.25 7.64
C GLN A 53 13.39 2.64 6.78
N THR A 54 13.56 3.59 5.88
CA THR A 54 12.51 4.04 4.96
C THR A 54 12.01 2.88 4.10
N LEU A 55 12.89 2.01 3.59
CA LEU A 55 12.50 0.85 2.80
C LEU A 55 11.61 -0.12 3.61
N VAL A 56 11.96 -0.40 4.86
CA VAL A 56 11.14 -1.25 5.73
C VAL A 56 9.76 -0.62 6.00
N LEU A 57 9.71 0.69 6.26
CA LEU A 57 8.44 1.41 6.45
C LEU A 57 7.62 1.45 5.15
N TRP A 58 8.25 1.68 4.00
CA TRP A 58 7.62 1.66 2.69
C TRP A 58 6.95 0.31 2.41
N PHE A 59 7.68 -0.79 2.62
CA PHE A 59 7.13 -2.11 2.43
C PHE A 59 5.97 -2.40 3.39
N ALA A 60 6.03 -1.92 4.63
CA ALA A 60 4.91 -2.02 5.56
C ALA A 60 3.68 -1.25 5.06
N VAL A 61 3.84 0.03 4.70
CA VAL A 61 2.77 0.87 4.14
C VAL A 61 2.16 0.22 2.90
N TRP A 62 2.99 -0.26 1.97
CA TRP A 62 2.52 -0.91 0.76
C TRP A 62 1.73 -2.20 1.05
N LEU A 63 2.21 -3.05 1.97
CA LEU A 63 1.48 -4.24 2.40
C LEU A 63 0.12 -3.85 3.02
N GLY A 64 0.10 -2.86 3.91
CA GLY A 64 -1.13 -2.36 4.53
C GLY A 64 -2.19 -1.98 3.48
N TRP A 65 -1.77 -1.21 2.47
CA TRP A 65 -2.60 -0.79 1.34
C TRP A 65 -3.04 -1.97 0.46
N GLN A 66 -2.08 -2.81 0.08
CA GLN A 66 -2.30 -3.98 -0.76
C GLN A 66 -3.37 -4.88 -0.14
N TYR A 67 -3.20 -5.32 1.11
CA TYR A 67 -4.17 -6.21 1.72
C TYR A 67 -5.57 -5.59 1.84
N ALA A 68 -5.68 -4.26 2.00
CA ALA A 68 -6.97 -3.58 1.96
C ALA A 68 -7.60 -3.63 0.57
N CYS A 69 -6.81 -3.45 -0.49
CA CYS A 69 -7.25 -3.59 -1.88
C CYS A 69 -7.70 -5.01 -2.22
N TRP A 70 -7.01 -6.03 -1.72
CA TRP A 70 -7.44 -7.43 -1.87
C TRP A 70 -8.77 -7.69 -1.15
N VAL A 71 -8.95 -7.12 0.05
CA VAL A 71 -10.22 -7.21 0.78
C VAL A 71 -11.34 -6.50 0.00
N SER A 72 -11.13 -5.27 -0.48
CA SER A 72 -12.16 -4.55 -1.25
C SER A 72 -12.43 -5.17 -2.64
N ASN A 73 -11.51 -5.98 -3.15
CA ASN A 73 -11.73 -6.77 -4.37
C ASN A 73 -12.66 -7.99 -4.13
N TRP A 74 -12.62 -8.59 -2.93
CA TRP A 74 -13.53 -9.67 -2.54
C TRP A 74 -14.86 -9.17 -1.98
N PHE A 75 -14.83 -8.10 -1.18
CA PHE A 75 -15.95 -7.59 -0.42
C PHE A 75 -16.36 -6.21 -0.92
N ASP A 76 -17.67 -5.98 -1.03
CA ASP A 76 -18.22 -4.70 -1.45
C ASP A 76 -17.99 -3.63 -0.37
N PRO A 77 -17.19 -2.57 -0.65
CA PRO A 77 -16.96 -1.47 0.28
C PRO A 77 -18.23 -0.70 0.64
N GLN A 78 -19.31 -0.85 -0.13
CA GLN A 78 -20.58 -0.19 0.14
C GLN A 78 -21.43 -0.93 1.19
N ALA A 79 -21.12 -2.20 1.45
CA ALA A 79 -21.79 -2.96 2.51
C ALA A 79 -21.45 -2.33 3.89
N PRO A 80 -22.44 -1.99 4.74
CA PRO A 80 -22.20 -1.18 5.94
C PRO A 80 -21.09 -1.71 6.88
N ARG A 81 -20.98 -3.03 7.02
CA ARG A 81 -19.96 -3.68 7.85
C ARG A 81 -18.55 -3.55 7.26
N ILE A 82 -18.42 -3.72 5.95
CA ILE A 82 -17.15 -3.60 5.23
C ILE A 82 -16.73 -2.13 5.14
N ARG A 83 -17.70 -1.22 4.92
CA ARG A 83 -17.47 0.23 4.98
C ARG A 83 -16.94 0.66 6.34
N GLY A 84 -17.56 0.19 7.42
CA GLY A 84 -17.09 0.47 8.78
C GLY A 84 -15.68 -0.05 9.03
N LEU A 85 -15.36 -1.26 8.56
CA LEU A 85 -14.01 -1.80 8.59
C LEU A 85 -13.01 -0.93 7.82
N LEU A 86 -13.39 -0.47 6.62
CA LEU A 86 -12.54 0.36 5.79
C LEU A 86 -12.24 1.70 6.48
N PHE A 87 -13.23 2.36 7.07
CA PHE A 87 -13.02 3.60 7.84
C PHE A 87 -12.19 3.39 9.11
N ALA A 88 -12.35 2.27 9.82
CA ALA A 88 -11.48 1.93 10.94
C ALA A 88 -10.02 1.70 10.47
N THR A 89 -9.85 1.06 9.31
CA THR A 89 -8.55 0.84 8.67
C THR A 89 -7.93 2.18 8.25
N MET A 90 -8.71 3.13 7.73
CA MET A 90 -8.23 4.48 7.41
C MET A 90 -7.71 5.20 8.66
N LEU A 91 -8.44 5.14 9.78
CA LEU A 91 -7.97 5.76 11.02
C LEU A 91 -6.64 5.17 11.50
N LEU A 92 -6.51 3.85 11.47
CA LEU A 92 -5.26 3.17 11.84
C LEU A 92 -4.12 3.50 10.87
N ALA A 93 -4.42 3.58 9.57
CA ALA A 93 -3.47 4.00 8.56
C ALA A 93 -3.00 5.44 8.81
N LEU A 94 -3.90 6.37 9.13
CA LEU A 94 -3.54 7.75 9.47
C LEU A 94 -2.64 7.82 10.70
N LEU A 95 -2.96 7.08 11.76
CA LEU A 95 -2.13 7.01 12.98
C LEU A 95 -0.73 6.45 12.68
N MET A 96 -0.67 5.36 11.92
CA MET A 96 0.58 4.77 11.43
C MET A 96 1.38 5.79 10.60
N SER A 97 0.76 6.42 9.59
CA SER A 97 1.40 7.39 8.71
C SER A 97 1.95 8.58 9.47
N SER A 98 1.17 9.15 10.40
CA SER A 98 1.60 10.27 11.25
C SER A 98 2.75 9.92 12.20
N SER A 99 3.05 8.64 12.36
CA SER A 99 4.13 8.14 13.20
C SER A 99 5.40 7.83 12.42
N ILE A 100 5.35 7.81 11.08
CA ILE A 100 6.49 7.49 10.21
C ILE A 100 7.75 8.32 10.52
N PRO A 101 7.69 9.66 10.70
CA PRO A 101 8.89 10.47 10.94
C PRO A 101 9.70 10.05 12.17
N GLU A 102 9.01 9.57 13.20
CA GLU A 102 9.61 9.18 14.50
C GLU A 102 9.42 7.67 14.75
N ALA A 103 9.17 6.87 13.71
CA ALA A 103 8.88 5.45 13.85
C ALA A 103 10.09 4.68 14.40
N PHE A 104 11.30 5.09 14.01
CA PHE A 104 12.53 4.51 14.55
C PHE A 104 12.99 5.14 15.87
N ASP A 105 12.20 6.04 16.45
CA ASP A 105 12.46 6.71 17.74
C ASP A 105 11.25 6.58 18.68
N ASP A 106 10.67 7.71 19.12
CA ASP A 106 9.65 7.80 20.17
C ASP A 106 8.27 7.27 19.75
N ARG A 107 7.96 7.24 18.45
CA ARG A 107 6.64 6.79 17.95
C ARG A 107 6.62 5.35 17.47
N ALA A 108 7.64 4.56 17.78
CA ALA A 108 7.72 3.15 17.39
C ALA A 108 6.50 2.33 17.82
N TRP A 109 6.00 2.54 19.04
CA TRP A 109 4.80 1.87 19.54
C TRP A 109 3.52 2.28 18.80
N MET A 110 3.39 3.56 18.45
CA MET A 110 2.22 4.03 17.69
C MET A 110 2.25 3.44 16.28
N PHE A 111 3.40 3.49 15.59
CA PHE A 111 3.56 2.90 14.26
C PHE A 111 3.25 1.40 14.27
N ALA A 112 3.98 0.63 15.08
CA ALA A 112 3.86 -0.82 15.14
C ALA A 112 2.47 -1.27 15.65
N GLY A 113 1.94 -0.59 16.67
CA GLY A 113 0.64 -0.89 17.25
C GLY A 113 -0.50 -0.62 16.27
N ALA A 114 -0.48 0.52 15.58
CA ALA A 114 -1.47 0.85 14.56
C ALA A 114 -1.41 -0.12 13.38
N TYR A 115 -0.20 -0.41 12.87
CA TYR A 115 -0.01 -1.35 11.77
C TYR A 115 -0.44 -2.79 12.13
N ALA A 116 0.00 -3.31 13.28
CA ALA A 116 -0.36 -4.64 13.75
C ALA A 116 -1.87 -4.76 13.98
N THR A 117 -2.49 -3.76 14.61
CA THR A 117 -3.94 -3.73 14.83
C THR A 117 -4.70 -3.69 13.51
N MET A 118 -4.21 -2.92 12.54
CA MET A 118 -4.79 -2.83 11.21
C MET A 118 -4.74 -4.18 10.49
N GLN A 119 -3.58 -4.81 10.40
CA GLN A 119 -3.39 -6.08 9.67
C GLN A 119 -4.13 -7.24 10.34
N VAL A 120 -3.96 -7.42 11.66
CA VAL A 120 -4.59 -8.50 12.41
C VAL A 120 -6.10 -8.26 12.52
N GLY A 121 -6.51 -7.04 12.88
CA GLY A 121 -7.91 -6.67 13.08
C GLY A 121 -8.74 -6.81 11.80
N ARG A 122 -8.25 -6.27 10.67
CA ARG A 122 -8.92 -6.43 9.36
C ARG A 122 -9.05 -7.90 8.98
N THR A 123 -7.97 -8.67 9.12
CA THR A 123 -7.97 -10.09 8.74
C THR A 123 -8.89 -10.93 9.63
N ALA A 124 -8.89 -10.69 10.94
CA ALA A 124 -9.77 -11.35 11.90
C ALA A 124 -11.24 -10.99 11.63
N PHE A 125 -11.55 -9.72 11.39
CA PHE A 125 -12.89 -9.26 11.06
C PHE A 125 -13.42 -9.94 9.78
N VAL A 126 -12.62 -9.95 8.71
CA VAL A 126 -12.98 -10.62 7.46
C VAL A 126 -13.21 -12.11 7.67
N LEU A 127 -12.37 -12.78 8.46
CA LEU A 127 -12.54 -14.20 8.77
C LEU A 127 -13.86 -14.46 9.53
N LEU A 128 -14.26 -13.57 10.43
CA LEU A 128 -15.54 -13.65 11.14
C LEU A 128 -16.72 -13.46 10.20
N GLU A 129 -16.68 -12.44 9.33
CA GLU A 129 -17.75 -12.15 8.36
C GLU A 129 -17.92 -13.26 7.33
N VAL A 130 -16.81 -13.85 6.87
CA VAL A 130 -16.82 -14.97 5.92
C VAL A 130 -17.43 -16.24 6.53
N GLY A 131 -17.21 -16.46 7.83
CA GLY A 131 -17.71 -17.63 8.55
C GLY A 131 -16.96 -18.94 8.22
N ARG A 132 -17.05 -19.90 9.14
CA ARG A 132 -16.20 -21.13 9.14
C ARG A 132 -16.38 -22.03 7.91
N ASN A 133 -17.57 -22.05 7.31
CA ASN A 133 -17.93 -23.00 6.25
C ASN A 133 -17.67 -22.45 4.83
N HIS A 134 -17.21 -21.21 4.71
CA HIS A 134 -16.99 -20.60 3.40
C HIS A 134 -15.64 -21.04 2.80
N PRO A 135 -15.54 -21.26 1.48
CA PRO A 135 -14.31 -21.70 0.81
C PRO A 135 -13.09 -20.78 1.02
N LEU A 136 -13.29 -19.49 1.29
CA LEU A 136 -12.21 -18.53 1.58
C LEU A 136 -11.69 -18.61 3.03
N ALA A 137 -12.44 -19.21 3.96
CA ALA A 137 -12.09 -19.22 5.38
C ALA A 137 -10.74 -19.90 5.71
N PRO A 138 -10.33 -21.01 5.05
CA PRO A 138 -8.99 -21.55 5.23
C PRO A 138 -7.89 -20.57 4.83
N ASN A 139 -8.08 -19.78 3.76
CA ASN A 139 -7.10 -18.80 3.31
C ASN A 139 -6.93 -17.68 4.34
N PHE A 140 -8.04 -17.10 4.80
CA PHE A 140 -8.01 -16.05 5.82
C PHE A 140 -7.49 -16.53 7.17
N ARG A 141 -7.68 -17.82 7.54
CA ARG A 141 -7.06 -18.40 8.75
C ARG A 141 -5.54 -18.44 8.66
N ARG A 142 -4.99 -18.87 7.51
CA ARG A 142 -3.54 -18.90 7.28
C ARG A 142 -2.98 -17.48 7.23
N MET A 143 -3.66 -16.58 6.54
CA MET A 143 -3.33 -15.15 6.52
C MET A 143 -3.31 -14.57 7.94
N LEU A 144 -4.34 -14.86 8.76
CA LEU A 144 -4.41 -14.42 10.15
C LEU A 144 -3.23 -14.93 10.97
N ALA A 145 -2.85 -16.20 10.80
CA ALA A 145 -1.69 -16.77 11.49
C ALA A 145 -0.40 -16.04 11.11
N TRP A 146 -0.16 -15.79 9.82
CA TRP A 146 1.02 -15.09 9.33
C TRP A 146 1.07 -13.62 9.78
N VAL A 147 -0.02 -12.88 9.67
CA VAL A 147 -0.05 -11.47 10.15
C VAL A 147 0.04 -11.38 11.67
N SER A 148 -0.38 -12.41 12.41
CA SER A 148 -0.17 -12.48 13.87
C SER A 148 1.30 -12.72 14.22
N VAL A 149 2.00 -13.57 13.47
CA VAL A 149 3.46 -13.76 13.61
C VAL A 149 4.19 -12.46 13.26
N SER A 150 3.83 -11.81 12.15
CA SER A 150 4.37 -10.50 11.79
C SER A 150 4.12 -9.45 12.87
N ALA A 151 2.90 -9.39 13.42
CA ALA A 151 2.56 -8.47 14.51
C ALA A 151 3.45 -8.67 15.74
N CYS A 152 3.81 -9.90 16.10
CA CYS A 152 4.76 -10.15 17.18
C CYS A 152 6.13 -9.50 16.90
N PHE A 153 6.63 -9.57 15.65
CA PHE A 153 7.88 -8.92 15.27
C PHE A 153 7.78 -7.39 15.25
N TRP A 154 6.67 -6.82 14.77
CA TRP A 154 6.41 -5.38 14.83
C TRP A 154 6.44 -4.85 16.27
N LEU A 155 5.67 -5.50 17.17
CA LEU A 155 5.57 -5.11 18.57
C LEU A 155 6.88 -5.36 19.34
N ALA A 156 7.58 -6.46 19.06
CA ALA A 156 8.90 -6.71 19.63
C ALA A 156 9.91 -5.65 19.16
N GLY A 157 9.85 -5.23 17.90
CA GLY A 157 10.70 -4.16 17.37
C GLY A 157 10.40 -2.80 18.00
N ALA A 158 9.13 -2.51 18.31
CA ALA A 158 8.76 -1.29 19.04
C ALA A 158 9.30 -1.26 20.48
N ALA A 159 9.42 -2.43 21.12
CA ALA A 159 10.06 -2.58 22.42
C ALA A 159 11.61 -2.58 22.37
N ALA A 160 12.19 -2.77 21.18
CA ALA A 160 13.63 -2.78 20.95
C ALA A 160 14.11 -1.41 20.46
N GLU A 161 15.43 -1.22 20.40
CA GLU A 161 16.08 0.01 19.93
C GLU A 161 17.14 -0.28 18.86
N GLY A 162 17.50 0.77 18.11
CA GLY A 162 18.63 0.74 17.16
C GLY A 162 18.52 -0.37 16.10
N PRO A 163 19.64 -1.05 15.76
CA PRO A 163 19.67 -2.07 14.70
C PRO A 163 18.73 -3.26 14.94
N LEU A 164 18.44 -3.58 16.21
CA LEU A 164 17.55 -4.70 16.55
C LEU A 164 16.10 -4.39 16.14
N ARG A 165 15.63 -3.15 16.33
CA ARG A 165 14.32 -2.69 15.86
C ARG A 165 14.20 -2.87 14.35
N LEU A 166 15.19 -2.39 13.60
CA LEU A 166 15.23 -2.54 12.15
C LEU A 166 15.21 -4.01 11.71
N ALA A 167 16.01 -4.87 12.34
CA ALA A 167 16.04 -6.29 12.02
C ALA A 167 14.68 -6.99 12.30
N LEU A 168 14.04 -6.68 13.43
CA LEU A 168 12.73 -7.23 13.78
C LEU A 168 11.65 -6.78 12.78
N TRP A 169 11.62 -5.49 12.43
CA TRP A 169 10.66 -4.97 11.46
C TRP A 169 10.92 -5.49 10.04
N ALA A 170 12.17 -5.66 9.64
CA ALA A 170 12.51 -6.32 8.37
C ALA A 170 12.04 -7.77 8.34
N MET A 171 12.16 -8.52 9.45
CA MET A 171 11.61 -9.88 9.56
C MET A 171 10.08 -9.89 9.48
N ALA A 172 9.41 -8.89 10.07
CA ALA A 172 7.96 -8.73 10.00
C ALA A 172 7.49 -8.55 8.54
N VAL A 173 8.12 -7.61 7.82
CA VAL A 173 7.91 -7.39 6.38
C VAL A 173 8.17 -8.66 5.58
N ALA A 174 9.29 -9.34 5.84
CA ALA A 174 9.65 -10.58 5.15
C ALA A 174 8.59 -11.67 5.35
N CYS A 175 8.04 -11.82 6.57
CA CYS A 175 6.97 -12.77 6.84
C CYS A 175 5.74 -12.51 5.96
N GLU A 176 5.34 -11.24 5.81
CA GLU A 176 4.15 -10.86 5.04
C GLU A 176 4.35 -10.93 3.52
N TYR A 177 5.56 -10.67 3.01
CA TYR A 177 5.88 -10.78 1.58
C TYR A 177 6.15 -12.22 1.14
N ILE A 178 6.82 -13.01 1.98
CA ILE A 178 7.23 -14.37 1.63
C ILE A 178 6.06 -15.35 1.79
N SER A 179 5.18 -15.14 2.78
CA SER A 179 4.09 -16.07 3.04
C SER A 179 3.16 -16.31 1.84
N PRO A 180 2.71 -15.30 1.06
CA PRO A 180 1.90 -15.54 -0.15
C PRO A 180 2.67 -16.31 -1.24
N MET A 181 3.99 -16.10 -1.38
CA MET A 181 4.82 -16.76 -2.41
C MET A 181 4.85 -18.29 -2.24
N PHE A 182 4.71 -18.77 -1.00
CA PHE A 182 4.59 -20.18 -0.68
C PHE A 182 3.14 -20.62 -0.41
N GLY A 183 2.15 -19.84 -0.87
CA GLY A 183 0.73 -20.15 -0.72
C GLY A 183 0.27 -20.12 0.74
N PHE A 184 0.78 -19.18 1.53
CA PHE A 184 0.50 -19.05 2.96
C PHE A 184 0.68 -20.36 3.74
N ALA A 185 1.59 -21.24 3.34
CA ALA A 185 1.81 -22.51 4.00
C ALA A 185 2.08 -22.29 5.50
N PHE A 186 1.25 -22.88 6.37
CA PHE A 186 1.41 -22.74 7.82
C PHE A 186 1.29 -24.12 8.49
N PRO A 187 2.14 -24.45 9.50
CA PRO A 187 2.11 -25.74 10.17
C PRO A 187 0.70 -26.12 10.64
N GLY A 188 0.23 -27.32 10.25
CA GLY A 188 -1.10 -27.83 10.60
C GLY A 188 -2.29 -27.23 9.82
N MET A 189 -2.08 -26.28 8.90
CA MET A 189 -3.16 -25.62 8.14
C MET A 189 -3.08 -25.77 6.61
N GLY A 190 -2.06 -26.48 6.12
CA GLY A 190 -1.82 -26.69 4.69
C GLY A 190 -1.38 -25.42 3.96
N ARG A 191 -1.60 -25.38 2.63
CA ARG A 191 -1.26 -24.26 1.73
C ARG A 191 -2.47 -23.87 0.87
N SER A 192 -2.53 -22.61 0.41
CA SER A 192 -3.40 -22.12 -0.66
C SER A 192 -2.73 -22.22 -2.01
N HIS A 193 -3.53 -22.21 -3.06
CA HIS A 193 -3.08 -21.96 -4.42
C HIS A 193 -3.53 -20.56 -4.86
N THR A 194 -2.74 -19.90 -5.72
CA THR A 194 -3.06 -18.59 -6.30
C THR A 194 -4.41 -18.59 -7.02
N ARG A 195 -4.78 -19.74 -7.61
CA ARG A 195 -6.09 -19.95 -8.26
C ARG A 195 -7.29 -19.91 -7.29
N ASP A 196 -7.04 -20.12 -5.99
CA ASP A 196 -8.07 -19.97 -4.96
C ASP A 196 -8.37 -18.49 -4.67
N TRP A 197 -7.44 -17.60 -5.05
CA TRP A 197 -7.58 -16.16 -4.89
C TRP A 197 -8.37 -15.60 -6.06
N THR A 198 -9.67 -15.89 -6.05
CA THR A 198 -10.58 -15.42 -7.08
C THR A 198 -10.65 -13.89 -7.00
N ILE A 199 -9.92 -13.18 -7.85
CA ILE A 199 -9.93 -11.71 -7.91
C ILE A 199 -10.52 -11.20 -9.20
N GLU A 200 -10.98 -9.96 -9.17
CA GLU A 200 -11.28 -9.20 -10.38
C GLU A 200 -10.07 -8.36 -10.77
N GLY A 201 -9.32 -8.85 -11.77
CA GLY A 201 -8.04 -8.27 -12.19
C GLY A 201 -8.15 -6.82 -12.66
N GLY A 202 -9.22 -6.50 -13.39
CA GLY A 202 -9.50 -5.15 -13.88
C GLY A 202 -9.63 -4.12 -12.76
N HIS A 203 -10.50 -4.38 -11.80
CA HIS A 203 -10.65 -3.52 -10.61
C HIS A 203 -9.33 -3.36 -9.85
N LEU A 204 -8.55 -4.44 -9.71
CA LEU A 204 -7.26 -4.38 -9.03
C LEU A 204 -6.25 -3.50 -9.77
N ALA A 205 -6.21 -3.61 -11.10
CA ALA A 205 -5.40 -2.75 -11.94
C ALA A 205 -5.83 -1.28 -11.82
N GLU A 206 -7.14 -1.01 -11.87
CA GLU A 206 -7.70 0.33 -11.71
C GLU A 206 -7.29 0.96 -10.36
N ARG A 207 -7.34 0.20 -9.26
CA ARG A 207 -6.89 0.66 -7.93
C ARG A 207 -5.42 1.08 -7.93
N CYS A 208 -4.54 0.27 -8.49
CA CYS A 208 -3.11 0.60 -8.60
C CYS A 208 -2.87 1.82 -9.49
N GLN A 209 -3.59 1.93 -10.61
CA GLN A 209 -3.51 3.08 -11.51
C GLN A 209 -3.94 4.36 -10.80
N LEU A 210 -5.06 4.34 -10.09
CA LEU A 210 -5.53 5.47 -9.30
C LEU A 210 -4.52 5.84 -8.20
N PHE A 211 -3.92 4.86 -7.54
CA PHE A 211 -2.87 5.11 -6.56
C PHE A 211 -1.64 5.80 -7.16
N VAL A 212 -1.23 5.42 -8.39
CA VAL A 212 -0.15 6.10 -9.13
C VAL A 212 -0.53 7.55 -9.43
N ILE A 213 -1.76 7.83 -9.88
CA ILE A 213 -2.21 9.22 -10.10
C ILE A 213 -2.15 10.03 -8.81
N VAL A 214 -2.64 9.46 -7.71
CA VAL A 214 -2.66 10.15 -6.42
C VAL A 214 -1.22 10.42 -5.94
N ALA A 215 -0.30 9.45 -6.07
CA ALA A 215 1.10 9.63 -5.73
C ALA A 215 1.80 10.71 -6.59
N LEU A 216 1.52 10.77 -7.90
CA LEU A 216 2.01 11.85 -8.76
C LEU A 216 1.39 13.20 -8.39
N GLY A 217 0.12 13.20 -7.99
CA GLY A 217 -0.57 14.39 -7.51
C GLY A 217 0.06 14.97 -6.24
N GLU A 218 0.55 14.11 -5.34
CA GLU A 218 1.27 14.54 -4.14
C GLU A 218 2.56 15.29 -4.48
N THR A 219 3.32 14.82 -5.47
CA THR A 219 4.51 15.55 -5.95
C THR A 219 4.15 16.97 -6.42
N LEU A 220 3.01 17.12 -7.10
CA LEU A 220 2.52 18.43 -7.54
C LEU A 220 2.08 19.31 -6.36
N LEU A 221 1.43 18.72 -5.35
CA LEU A 221 1.02 19.43 -4.13
C LEU A 221 2.23 19.90 -3.32
N ALA A 222 3.24 19.05 -3.14
CA ALA A 222 4.49 19.39 -2.47
C ALA A 222 5.20 20.55 -3.19
N THR A 223 5.36 20.46 -4.50
CA THR A 223 5.95 21.53 -5.34
C THR A 223 5.17 22.84 -5.21
N GLY A 224 3.83 22.76 -5.23
CA GLY A 224 2.95 23.92 -5.05
C GLY A 224 3.05 24.53 -3.64
N GLY A 225 3.24 23.69 -2.62
CA GLY A 225 3.48 24.10 -1.23
C GLY A 225 4.75 24.94 -1.11
N VAL A 226 5.87 24.43 -1.63
CA VAL A 226 7.14 25.17 -1.66
C VAL A 226 6.97 26.50 -2.40
N LEU A 227 6.35 26.49 -3.58
CA LEU A 227 6.13 27.71 -4.37
C LEU A 227 5.26 28.76 -3.65
N SER A 228 4.36 28.32 -2.76
CA SER A 228 3.49 29.21 -2.00
C SER A 228 4.20 29.94 -0.84
N GLU A 229 5.32 29.40 -0.38
CA GLU A 229 6.13 29.99 0.70
C GLU A 229 7.27 30.88 0.18
N VAL A 230 7.65 30.74 -1.09
CA VAL A 230 8.69 31.55 -1.72
C VAL A 230 8.24 33.00 -1.91
N GLU A 231 8.95 33.94 -1.29
CA GLU A 231 8.65 35.38 -1.39
C GLU A 231 8.82 35.95 -2.81
N HIS A 232 9.81 35.47 -3.57
CA HIS A 232 10.17 35.99 -4.89
C HIS A 232 10.41 34.87 -5.89
N TRP A 233 9.68 34.90 -7.00
CA TRP A 233 9.81 33.92 -8.07
C TRP A 233 11.01 34.25 -8.96
N SER A 234 12.21 33.81 -8.54
CA SER A 234 13.43 33.93 -9.33
C SER A 234 13.41 33.01 -10.56
N GLY A 235 14.26 33.28 -11.55
CA GLY A 235 14.39 32.42 -12.72
C GLY A 235 14.80 30.98 -12.36
N GLU A 236 15.60 30.81 -11.30
CA GLU A 236 16.02 29.50 -10.80
C GLU A 236 14.85 28.72 -10.22
N VAL A 237 14.02 29.35 -9.37
CA VAL A 237 12.81 28.74 -8.79
C VAL A 237 11.84 28.32 -9.90
N VAL A 238 11.58 29.20 -10.86
CA VAL A 238 10.72 28.88 -12.00
C VAL A 238 11.28 27.69 -12.79
N SER A 239 12.60 27.64 -13.00
CA SER A 239 13.24 26.54 -13.71
C SER A 239 13.12 25.20 -12.97
N ALA A 240 13.29 25.20 -11.64
CA ALA A 240 13.17 24.02 -10.80
C ALA A 240 11.72 23.48 -10.76
N VAL A 241 10.72 24.38 -10.67
CA VAL A 241 9.30 24.03 -10.77
C VAL A 241 8.97 23.42 -12.13
N LEU A 242 9.45 24.03 -13.23
CA LEU A 242 9.23 23.51 -14.58
C LEU A 242 9.87 22.14 -14.77
N ALA A 243 11.08 21.92 -14.24
CA ALA A 243 11.75 20.63 -14.28
C ALA A 243 10.97 19.55 -13.49
N THR A 244 10.54 19.88 -12.28
CA THR A 244 9.74 18.98 -11.43
C THR A 244 8.38 18.64 -12.06
N PHE A 245 7.72 19.64 -12.64
CA PHE A 245 6.45 19.45 -13.34
C PHE A 245 6.63 18.59 -14.60
N ALA A 246 7.65 18.88 -15.42
CA ALA A 246 7.96 18.10 -16.61
C ALA A 246 8.31 16.64 -16.27
N GLY A 247 9.08 16.41 -15.19
CA GLY A 247 9.38 15.09 -14.67
C GLY A 247 8.11 14.32 -14.25
N THR A 248 7.19 14.98 -13.55
CA THR A 248 5.91 14.40 -13.14
C THR A 248 5.04 14.03 -14.35
N ILE A 249 4.96 14.90 -15.37
CA ILE A 249 4.25 14.63 -16.62
C ILE A 249 4.92 13.49 -17.42
N ALA A 250 6.25 13.42 -17.44
CA ALA A 250 6.97 12.33 -18.10
C ALA A 250 6.66 10.98 -17.43
N MET A 251 6.68 10.90 -16.10
CA MET A 251 6.28 9.69 -15.36
C MET A 251 4.82 9.31 -15.64
N TRP A 252 3.92 10.30 -15.68
CA TRP A 252 2.53 10.07 -16.06
C TRP A 252 2.42 9.46 -17.46
N TRP A 253 3.14 10.00 -18.44
CA TRP A 253 3.10 9.52 -19.83
C TRP A 253 3.67 8.11 -19.96
N LEU A 254 4.78 7.82 -19.29
CA LEU A 254 5.39 6.49 -19.28
C LEU A 254 4.44 5.43 -18.72
N TYR A 255 3.70 5.75 -17.65
CA TYR A 255 2.78 4.81 -17.04
C TYR A 255 1.44 4.72 -17.80
N PHE A 256 0.71 5.84 -17.94
CA PHE A 256 -0.62 5.87 -18.52
C PHE A 256 -0.64 5.82 -20.04
N GLY A 257 0.28 6.54 -20.69
CA GLY A 257 0.32 6.67 -22.15
C GLY A 257 0.87 5.43 -22.87
N ILE A 258 1.65 4.59 -22.20
CA ILE A 258 2.33 3.45 -22.83
C ILE A 258 1.85 2.09 -22.30
N SER A 259 1.62 1.93 -20.99
CA SER A 259 1.59 0.60 -20.37
C SER A 259 0.26 0.20 -19.69
N SER A 260 -0.55 1.18 -19.30
CA SER A 260 -1.67 0.94 -18.37
C SER A 260 -2.81 0.10 -18.97
N HIS A 261 -3.19 0.37 -20.23
CA HIS A 261 -4.30 -0.31 -20.90
C HIS A 261 -3.99 -1.79 -21.19
N ASP A 262 -2.81 -2.06 -21.75
CA ASP A 262 -2.35 -3.41 -22.09
C ASP A 262 -2.22 -4.29 -20.84
N ALA A 263 -1.79 -3.70 -19.72
CA ALA A 263 -1.68 -4.43 -18.45
C ALA A 263 -3.05 -4.80 -17.86
N THR A 264 -4.04 -3.90 -17.94
CA THR A 264 -5.43 -4.18 -17.52
C THR A 264 -6.06 -5.28 -18.37
N GLU A 265 -5.81 -5.28 -19.68
CA GLU A 265 -6.30 -6.33 -20.57
C GLU A 265 -5.63 -7.68 -20.28
N ALA A 266 -4.31 -7.69 -20.09
CA ALA A 266 -3.55 -8.90 -19.78
C ALA A 266 -3.96 -9.55 -18.45
N ILE A 267 -4.20 -8.76 -17.39
CA ILE A 267 -4.63 -9.31 -16.09
C ILE A 267 -6.07 -9.84 -16.14
N SER A 268 -6.94 -9.20 -16.92
CA SER A 268 -8.35 -9.59 -17.04
C SER A 268 -8.53 -10.91 -17.78
N HIS A 269 -7.61 -11.25 -18.69
CA HIS A 269 -7.63 -12.48 -19.48
C HIS A 269 -6.64 -13.56 -19.00
N ALA A 270 -5.96 -13.34 -17.88
CA ALA A 270 -4.97 -14.28 -17.35
C ALA A 270 -5.62 -15.60 -16.89
N GLU A 271 -4.97 -16.74 -17.17
CA GLU A 271 -5.43 -18.05 -16.68
C GLU A 271 -5.34 -18.19 -15.15
N ASP A 272 -4.44 -17.43 -14.52
CA ASP A 272 -4.28 -17.31 -13.07
C ASP A 272 -4.30 -15.82 -12.66
N PRO A 273 -5.50 -15.23 -12.53
CA PRO A 273 -5.65 -13.83 -12.14
C PRO A 273 -5.03 -13.53 -10.79
N GLY A 274 -5.11 -14.45 -9.82
CA GLY A 274 -4.55 -14.28 -8.47
C GLY A 274 -3.03 -14.09 -8.50
N ARG A 275 -2.31 -14.92 -9.26
CA ARG A 275 -0.85 -14.76 -9.43
C ARG A 275 -0.51 -13.49 -10.19
N MET A 276 -1.24 -13.17 -11.26
CA MET A 276 -1.01 -11.96 -12.04
C MET A 276 -1.23 -10.70 -11.19
N GLY A 277 -2.29 -10.67 -10.37
CA GLY A 277 -2.56 -9.58 -9.44
C GLY A 277 -1.50 -9.42 -8.36
N ALA A 278 -0.95 -10.51 -7.82
CA ALA A 278 0.17 -10.44 -6.88
C ALA A 278 1.42 -9.82 -7.54
N ASN A 279 1.79 -10.32 -8.73
CA ASN A 279 2.92 -9.79 -9.50
C ASN A 279 2.72 -8.30 -9.85
N PHE A 280 1.51 -7.93 -10.24
CA PHE A 280 1.16 -6.55 -10.58
C PHE A 280 1.43 -5.62 -9.39
N HIS A 281 1.01 -5.99 -8.17
CA HIS A 281 1.35 -5.20 -6.99
C HIS A 281 2.85 -5.17 -6.68
N TYR A 282 3.60 -6.26 -6.90
CA TYR A 282 5.04 -6.26 -6.65
C TYR A 282 5.78 -5.28 -7.57
N VAL A 283 5.37 -5.20 -8.84
CA VAL A 283 5.89 -4.19 -9.77
C VAL A 283 5.51 -2.78 -9.31
N HIS A 284 4.27 -2.58 -8.84
CA HIS A 284 3.83 -1.26 -8.37
C HIS A 284 4.51 -0.83 -7.07
N ALA A 285 4.86 -1.77 -6.19
CA ALA A 285 5.66 -1.48 -5.00
C ALA A 285 7.01 -0.85 -5.38
N LEU A 286 7.64 -1.34 -6.45
CA LEU A 286 8.89 -0.77 -6.96
C LEU A 286 8.66 0.57 -7.67
N LEU A 287 7.59 0.68 -8.45
CA LEU A 287 7.26 1.90 -9.19
C LEU A 287 7.00 3.08 -8.25
N ILE A 288 6.16 2.88 -7.22
CA ILE A 288 5.86 3.95 -6.27
C ILE A 288 7.08 4.28 -5.40
N ALA A 289 7.93 3.30 -5.05
CA ALA A 289 9.22 3.59 -4.40
C ALA A 289 10.09 4.52 -5.26
N GLY A 290 10.08 4.32 -6.58
CA GLY A 290 10.72 5.22 -7.55
C GLY A 290 10.13 6.63 -7.51
N ILE A 291 8.80 6.75 -7.48
CA ILE A 291 8.12 8.05 -7.36
C ILE A 291 8.50 8.76 -6.05
N ILE A 292 8.55 8.04 -4.92
CA ILE A 292 9.00 8.58 -3.62
C ILE A 292 10.43 9.11 -3.74
N ALA A 293 11.35 8.32 -4.29
CA ALA A 293 12.74 8.73 -4.46
C ALA A 293 12.88 9.95 -5.39
N THR A 294 12.09 10.01 -6.47
CA THR A 294 12.05 11.18 -7.36
C THR A 294 11.48 12.40 -6.66
N ALA A 295 10.44 12.26 -5.82
CA ALA A 295 9.89 13.37 -5.04
C ALA A 295 10.95 13.97 -4.09
N VAL A 296 11.70 13.12 -3.39
CA VAL A 296 12.84 13.56 -2.56
C VAL A 296 13.90 14.29 -3.40
N GLY A 297 14.20 13.78 -4.59
CA GLY A 297 15.12 14.45 -5.53
C GLY A 297 14.63 15.83 -5.96
N ASN A 298 13.33 15.98 -6.21
CA ASN A 298 12.72 17.26 -6.56
C ASN A 298 12.81 18.26 -5.41
N ASP A 299 12.52 17.83 -4.17
CA ASP A 299 12.62 18.68 -2.99
C ASP A 299 14.05 19.20 -2.79
N LEU A 300 15.06 18.34 -2.98
CA LEU A 300 16.47 18.73 -2.90
C LEU A 300 16.86 19.79 -3.95
N VAL A 301 16.33 19.68 -5.17
CA VAL A 301 16.55 20.67 -6.24
C VAL A 301 15.85 21.99 -5.93
N MET A 302 14.64 21.93 -5.34
CA MET A 302 13.88 23.11 -4.94
C MET A 302 14.52 23.86 -3.77
N ASP A 303 15.13 23.15 -2.82
CA ASP A 303 15.87 23.75 -1.70
C ASP A 303 17.19 24.40 -2.15
N HIS A 304 17.79 23.90 -3.24
CA HIS A 304 19.06 24.40 -3.79
C HIS A 304 18.98 24.66 -5.31
N PRO A 305 18.20 25.66 -5.77
CA PRO A 305 17.92 25.87 -7.19
C PRO A 305 19.15 26.13 -8.08
N GLY A 306 20.25 26.62 -7.48
CA GLY A 306 21.50 26.96 -8.18
C GLY A 306 22.59 25.88 -8.15
N ALA A 307 22.32 24.70 -7.57
CA ALA A 307 23.30 23.60 -7.47
C ALA A 307 23.23 22.57 -8.61
N ALA A 308 22.32 22.76 -9.57
CA ALA A 308 22.11 21.88 -10.73
C ALA A 308 22.98 22.26 -11.94
#